data_AF-A0AA35RES1-F1
#
_entry.id   AF-A0AA35RES1-F1
#
_cell.length_a   1.000
_cell.length_b   1.000
_cell.length_c   1.000
_cell.angle_alpha   90.00
_cell.angle_beta   90.00
_cell.angle_gamma   90.00
#
_symmetry.space_group_name_H-M   'P 1'
#
loop_
_entity.id
_entity.type
_entity.pdbx_description
1 polymer ?
#
loop_
_entity_poly.entity_id
_entity_poly.type
_entity_poly.pdbx_seq_one_letter_code
_entity_poly.pdbx_strand_id
1 'polypeptide(L)'
;MKSKQPKLKQKYPNLLMTEVATKIGKKWSALPKEKKEKYKQQHTLLKASYEVKLKEFYDEHPDARPQPKQPSGSRSKKVSKAAAVADTETEEQRRIKELKAQLPKQPLSAYLHFCKKKREKLHRKYPDLPPNAVTVKLGKRWQSMDTEARIKYTKLHEENVERYKEDLAIFNSEHPDAQEILAKSRKKGSQRYCQLSNGC
;
A
#
# COMPACT_ATOMS: atom_id res chain seq x y z
N MET A 1 27.26 -8.94 -5.63
CA MET A 1 26.98 -7.52 -6.00
C MET A 1 27.01 -6.54 -4.82
N LYS A 2 26.68 -6.96 -3.58
CA LYS A 2 26.77 -6.11 -2.38
C LYS A 2 28.21 -5.65 -2.05
N SER A 3 29.25 -6.38 -2.45
CA SER A 3 30.66 -6.02 -2.16
C SER A 3 31.18 -4.78 -2.92
N LYS A 4 30.55 -4.35 -4.01
CA LYS A 4 30.94 -3.15 -4.77
C LYS A 4 30.12 -1.91 -4.42
N GLN A 5 29.00 -2.07 -3.70
CA GLN A 5 28.14 -0.97 -3.26
C GLN A 5 28.85 0.01 -2.30
N PRO A 6 29.69 -0.42 -1.33
CA PRO A 6 30.42 0.49 -0.44
C PRO A 6 31.36 1.42 -1.20
N LYS A 7 32.09 0.88 -2.19
CA LYS A 7 33.05 1.64 -3.01
C LYS A 7 32.38 2.66 -3.95
N LEU A 8 31.13 2.42 -4.36
CA LEU A 8 30.37 3.38 -5.17
C LEU A 8 29.69 4.47 -4.32
N LYS A 9 29.29 4.14 -3.10
CA LYS A 9 28.72 5.11 -2.14
C LYS A 9 29.76 6.16 -1.72
N GLN A 10 31.04 5.77 -1.66
CA GLN A 10 32.17 6.67 -1.43
C GLN A 10 32.43 7.62 -2.62
N LYS A 11 32.20 7.19 -3.86
CA LYS A 11 32.44 8.00 -5.08
C LYS A 11 31.29 8.92 -5.48
N TYR A 12 30.09 8.72 -4.93
CA TYR A 12 28.92 9.54 -5.17
C TYR A 12 28.15 9.78 -3.85
N PRO A 13 28.74 10.51 -2.88
CA PRO A 13 28.18 10.67 -1.55
C PRO A 13 26.86 11.46 -1.52
N ASN A 14 26.61 12.32 -2.52
CA ASN A 14 25.45 13.20 -2.61
C ASN A 14 24.37 12.75 -3.61
N LEU A 15 24.54 11.61 -4.29
CA LEU A 15 23.52 11.10 -5.22
C LEU A 15 22.55 10.17 -4.48
N LEU A 16 21.26 10.33 -4.77
CA LEU A 16 20.21 9.49 -4.22
C LEU A 16 20.48 8.01 -4.56
N MET A 17 20.25 7.11 -3.62
CA MET A 17 20.47 5.66 -3.82
C MET A 17 19.72 5.10 -5.04
N THR A 18 18.62 5.75 -5.45
CA THR A 18 17.85 5.43 -6.65
C THR A 18 18.62 5.74 -7.95
N GLU A 19 19.37 6.82 -7.98
CA GLU A 19 20.22 7.20 -9.13
C GLU A 19 21.46 6.31 -9.24
N VAL A 20 22.02 5.92 -8.09
CA VAL A 20 23.11 4.93 -8.04
C VAL A 20 22.61 3.57 -8.53
N ALA A 21 21.42 3.15 -8.11
CA ALA A 21 20.80 1.91 -8.57
C ALA A 21 20.52 1.91 -10.08
N THR A 22 19.98 3.01 -10.64
CA THR A 22 19.76 3.13 -12.09
C THR A 22 21.08 3.13 -12.88
N LYS A 23 22.13 3.81 -12.39
CA LYS A 23 23.48 3.75 -13.00
C LYS A 23 24.07 2.33 -12.95
N ILE A 24 23.88 1.58 -11.87
CA ILE A 24 24.31 0.17 -11.77
C ILE A 24 23.52 -0.71 -12.74
N GLY A 25 22.21 -0.50 -12.87
CA GLY A 25 21.36 -1.20 -13.82
C GLY A 25 21.81 -0.99 -15.27
N LYS A 26 22.07 0.26 -15.67
CA LYS A 26 22.63 0.60 -16.99
C LYS A 26 24.01 -0.02 -17.23
N LYS A 27 24.89 -0.02 -16.22
CA LYS A 27 26.19 -0.69 -16.33
C LYS A 27 26.06 -2.21 -16.44
N TRP A 28 25.09 -2.82 -15.74
CA TRP A 28 24.81 -4.25 -15.86
C TRP A 28 24.26 -4.60 -17.25
N SER A 29 23.31 -3.84 -17.78
CA SER A 29 22.77 -4.10 -19.13
C SER A 29 23.84 -4.00 -20.22
N ALA A 30 24.80 -3.07 -20.09
CA ALA A 30 25.92 -2.89 -21.01
C ALA A 30 27.06 -3.93 -20.89
N LEU A 31 27.07 -4.80 -19.87
CA LEU A 31 28.12 -5.83 -19.75
C LEU A 31 27.99 -6.92 -20.83
N PRO A 32 29.12 -7.44 -21.35
CA PRO A 32 29.13 -8.55 -22.30
C PRO A 32 28.50 -9.81 -21.68
N LYS A 33 27.85 -10.61 -22.52
CA LYS A 33 27.10 -11.81 -22.12
C LYS A 33 27.97 -12.76 -21.29
N GLU A 34 29.22 -12.97 -21.67
CA GLU A 34 30.18 -13.84 -20.98
C GLU A 34 30.39 -13.47 -19.50
N LYS A 35 30.55 -12.16 -19.19
CA LYS A 35 30.68 -11.70 -17.81
C LYS A 35 29.39 -11.92 -17.03
N LYS A 36 28.22 -11.72 -17.66
CA LYS A 36 26.91 -11.99 -17.04
C LYS A 36 26.73 -13.48 -16.75
N GLU A 37 27.14 -14.35 -17.66
CA GLU A 37 27.11 -15.81 -17.49
C GLU A 37 27.98 -16.26 -16.31
N LYS A 38 29.20 -15.72 -16.15
CA LYS A 38 30.03 -16.00 -14.97
C LYS A 38 29.30 -15.68 -13.65
N TYR A 39 28.58 -14.56 -13.57
CA TYR A 39 27.81 -14.23 -12.38
C TYR A 39 26.58 -15.14 -12.18
N LYS A 40 25.96 -15.60 -13.27
CA LYS A 40 24.86 -16.59 -13.20
C LYS A 40 25.37 -17.95 -12.71
N GLN A 41 26.49 -18.42 -13.25
CA GLN A 41 27.14 -19.66 -12.80
C GLN A 41 27.54 -19.57 -11.33
N GLN A 42 28.17 -18.45 -10.91
CA GLN A 42 28.46 -18.20 -9.49
C GLN A 42 27.21 -18.20 -8.61
N HIS A 43 26.11 -17.65 -9.09
CA HIS A 43 24.83 -17.68 -8.38
C HIS A 43 24.29 -19.11 -8.26
N THR A 44 24.30 -19.89 -9.34
CA THR A 44 23.88 -21.29 -9.34
C THR A 44 24.71 -22.12 -8.38
N LEU A 45 26.03 -22.00 -8.44
CA LEU A 45 26.95 -22.72 -7.55
C LEU A 45 26.74 -22.33 -6.09
N LEU A 46 26.65 -21.02 -5.79
CA LEU A 46 26.40 -20.56 -4.43
C LEU A 46 25.06 -21.07 -3.91
N LYS A 47 24.03 -21.08 -4.75
CA LYS A 47 22.71 -21.60 -4.43
C LYS A 47 22.77 -23.11 -4.15
N ALA A 48 23.41 -23.91 -5.00
CA ALA A 48 23.58 -25.34 -4.78
C ALA A 48 24.35 -25.64 -3.48
N SER A 49 25.45 -24.92 -3.25
CA SER A 49 26.24 -25.08 -2.01
C SER A 49 25.45 -24.66 -0.76
N TYR A 50 24.56 -23.68 -0.87
CA TYR A 50 23.68 -23.26 0.21
C TYR A 50 22.55 -24.28 0.44
N GLU A 51 21.99 -24.85 -0.61
CA GLU A 51 20.95 -25.89 -0.54
C GLU A 51 21.48 -27.15 0.14
N VAL A 52 22.71 -27.58 -0.15
CA VAL A 52 23.37 -28.69 0.54
C VAL A 52 23.57 -28.38 2.02
N LYS A 53 24.17 -27.24 2.36
CA LYS A 53 24.37 -26.81 3.75
C LYS A 53 23.05 -26.67 4.52
N LEU A 54 22.01 -26.21 3.84
CA LEU A 54 20.68 -26.07 4.42
C LEU A 54 20.06 -27.44 4.71
N LYS A 55 20.27 -28.42 3.82
CA LYS A 55 19.84 -29.80 4.03
C LYS A 55 20.57 -30.43 5.22
N GLU A 56 21.90 -30.34 5.25
CA GLU A 56 22.74 -30.83 6.36
C GLU A 56 22.30 -30.21 7.69
N PHE A 57 22.06 -28.89 7.73
CA PHE A 57 21.57 -28.20 8.92
C PHE A 57 20.23 -28.74 9.41
N TYR A 58 19.29 -29.08 8.52
CA TYR A 58 17.99 -29.64 8.90
C TYR A 58 18.05 -31.13 9.25
N ASP A 59 19.01 -31.87 8.70
CA ASP A 59 19.27 -33.25 9.09
C ASP A 59 19.86 -33.32 10.52
N GLU A 60 20.71 -32.35 10.89
CA GLU A 60 21.25 -32.20 12.26
C GLU A 60 20.26 -31.56 13.25
N HIS A 61 19.34 -30.71 12.75
CA HIS A 61 18.38 -29.97 13.57
C HIS A 61 16.95 -30.26 13.07
N PRO A 62 16.40 -31.47 13.32
CA PRO A 62 15.09 -31.86 12.84
C PRO A 62 13.97 -30.93 13.37
N ASP A 63 14.11 -30.41 14.59
CA ASP A 63 13.17 -29.46 15.22
C ASP A 63 13.18 -28.06 14.58
N ALA A 64 14.28 -27.68 13.92
CA ALA A 64 14.41 -26.41 13.22
C ALA A 64 13.87 -26.46 11.79
N ARG A 65 13.49 -27.66 11.29
CA ARG A 65 12.92 -27.81 9.96
C ARG A 65 11.61 -27.02 9.90
N PRO A 66 11.48 -26.07 8.94
CA PRO A 66 10.25 -25.32 8.79
C PRO A 66 9.11 -26.31 8.54
N GLN A 67 8.21 -26.43 9.51
CA GLN A 67 6.98 -27.18 9.30
C GLN A 67 6.29 -26.60 8.07
N PRO A 68 5.72 -27.44 7.19
CA PRO A 68 4.94 -26.97 6.05
C PRO A 68 3.79 -26.13 6.60
N LYS A 69 3.97 -24.81 6.58
CA LYS A 69 2.93 -23.88 6.96
C LYS A 69 1.86 -24.05 5.91
N GLN A 70 0.70 -24.58 6.31
CA GLN A 70 -0.54 -24.48 5.56
C GLN A 70 -0.62 -23.06 4.99
N PRO A 71 -1.03 -22.88 3.73
CA PRO A 71 -0.99 -21.58 3.07
C PRO A 71 -1.81 -20.56 3.86
N SER A 72 -1.16 -19.87 4.80
CA SER A 72 -1.74 -18.75 5.52
C SER A 72 -1.87 -17.64 4.50
N GLY A 73 -3.09 -17.41 4.01
CA GLY A 73 -3.41 -16.42 3.00
C GLY A 73 -3.17 -15.00 3.49
N SER A 74 -1.92 -14.59 3.65
CA SER A 74 -1.56 -13.23 4.07
C SER A 74 -0.07 -12.89 3.86
N ARG A 75 0.50 -13.32 2.73
CA ARG A 75 1.69 -12.61 2.20
C ARG A 75 1.55 -12.40 0.70
N SER A 76 0.54 -11.63 0.33
CA SER A 76 0.32 -11.15 -1.04
C SER A 76 1.59 -10.47 -1.56
N LYS A 77 2.19 -11.09 -2.58
CA LYS A 77 3.04 -10.42 -3.58
C LYS A 77 2.25 -9.24 -4.13
N LYS A 78 2.54 -8.04 -3.60
CA LYS A 78 1.98 -6.77 -4.09
C LYS A 78 2.88 -6.23 -5.21
N VAL A 79 3.09 -7.01 -6.25
CA VAL A 79 3.66 -6.54 -7.53
C VAL A 79 2.99 -7.39 -8.61
N SER A 80 2.42 -6.72 -9.62
CA SER A 80 1.80 -7.27 -10.84
C SER A 80 0.31 -7.71 -10.83
N LYS A 81 -0.58 -7.03 -10.09
CA LYS A 81 -2.04 -7.15 -10.35
C LYS A 81 -2.64 -6.00 -11.17
N ALA A 82 -1.87 -4.94 -11.48
CA ALA A 82 -2.39 -3.81 -12.26
C ALA A 82 -2.33 -4.03 -13.78
N ALA A 83 -1.38 -4.84 -14.29
CA ALA A 83 -1.18 -5.01 -15.73
C ALA A 83 -1.94 -6.20 -16.35
N ALA A 84 -2.33 -7.20 -15.55
CA ALA A 84 -2.98 -8.42 -16.05
C ALA A 84 -4.54 -8.41 -15.94
N VAL A 85 -5.14 -7.37 -15.36
CA VAL A 85 -6.59 -7.29 -15.09
C VAL A 85 -7.36 -6.32 -16.00
N ALA A 86 -6.68 -5.64 -16.94
CA ALA A 86 -7.36 -4.70 -17.82
C ALA A 86 -8.26 -5.40 -18.86
N ASP A 87 -7.94 -6.64 -19.24
CA ASP A 87 -8.61 -7.34 -20.36
C ASP A 87 -9.64 -8.40 -19.92
N THR A 88 -9.93 -8.50 -18.62
CA THR A 88 -10.90 -9.45 -18.04
C THR A 88 -11.81 -8.80 -17.00
N GLU A 89 -12.04 -7.48 -17.09
CA GLU A 89 -13.03 -6.80 -16.24
C GLU A 89 -14.42 -7.03 -16.84
N THR A 90 -15.28 -7.79 -16.14
CA THR A 90 -16.66 -8.04 -16.59
C THR A 90 -17.46 -6.75 -16.61
N GLU A 91 -18.51 -6.68 -17.44
CA GLU A 91 -19.39 -5.50 -17.52
C GLU A 91 -19.96 -5.10 -16.15
N GLU A 92 -20.34 -6.08 -15.32
CA GLU A 92 -20.76 -5.84 -13.94
C GLU A 92 -19.68 -5.15 -13.10
N GLN A 93 -18.40 -5.55 -13.25
CA GLN A 93 -17.29 -4.94 -12.51
C GLN A 93 -17.03 -3.50 -12.96
N ARG A 94 -17.09 -3.24 -14.27
CA ARG A 94 -16.97 -1.89 -14.84
C ARG A 94 -18.07 -0.98 -14.30
N ARG A 95 -19.32 -1.46 -14.34
CA ARG A 95 -20.50 -0.75 -13.81
C ARG A 95 -20.36 -0.43 -12.32
N ILE A 96 -19.94 -1.41 -11.51
CA ILE A 96 -19.70 -1.19 -10.07
C ILE A 96 -18.61 -0.13 -9.84
N LYS A 97 -17.55 -0.15 -10.64
CA LYS A 97 -16.42 0.79 -10.51
C LYS A 97 -16.83 2.21 -10.89
N GLU A 98 -17.62 2.36 -11.94
CA GLU A 98 -18.18 3.64 -12.36
C GLU A 98 -19.14 4.21 -11.31
N LEU A 99 -20.08 3.40 -10.82
CA LEU A 99 -20.99 3.81 -9.73
C LEU A 99 -20.23 4.22 -8.47
N LYS A 100 -19.14 3.52 -8.12
CA LYS A 100 -18.27 3.91 -6.98
C LYS A 100 -17.50 5.20 -7.22
N ALA A 101 -17.23 5.56 -8.47
CA ALA A 101 -16.55 6.81 -8.83
C ALA A 101 -17.49 8.01 -8.76
N GLN A 102 -18.75 7.82 -9.15
CA GLN A 102 -19.82 8.83 -9.10
C GLN A 102 -20.43 8.99 -7.71
N LEU A 103 -20.40 7.93 -6.87
CA LEU A 103 -20.94 7.98 -5.50
C LEU A 103 -20.28 9.12 -4.70
N PRO A 104 -21.09 10.06 -4.15
CA PRO A 104 -20.59 11.13 -3.30
C PRO A 104 -19.75 10.57 -2.14
N LYS A 105 -18.63 11.24 -1.86
CA LYS A 105 -17.74 10.82 -0.77
C LYS A 105 -18.24 11.37 0.55
N GLN A 106 -18.16 10.55 1.60
CA GLN A 106 -18.53 10.98 2.94
C GLN A 106 -17.77 12.25 3.37
N PRO A 107 -18.45 13.18 4.07
CA PRO A 107 -17.84 14.41 4.53
C PRO A 107 -16.74 14.12 5.57
N LEU A 108 -15.70 14.96 5.58
CA LEU A 108 -14.66 14.86 6.59
C LEU A 108 -15.21 15.31 7.95
N SER A 109 -14.76 14.66 9.02
CA SER A 109 -15.09 15.11 10.38
C SER A 109 -14.39 16.43 10.72
N ALA A 110 -14.90 17.13 11.74
CA ALA A 110 -14.31 18.37 12.26
C ALA A 110 -12.80 18.24 12.54
N TYR A 111 -12.38 17.14 13.18
CA TYR A 111 -10.97 16.84 13.44
C TYR A 111 -10.15 16.65 12.16
N LEU A 112 -10.68 15.96 11.15
CA LEU A 112 -9.98 15.76 9.88
C LEU A 112 -9.81 17.07 9.12
N HIS A 113 -10.80 17.98 9.18
CA HIS A 113 -10.67 19.33 8.65
C HIS A 113 -9.55 20.12 9.34
N PHE A 114 -9.47 20.04 10.68
CA PHE A 114 -8.39 20.63 11.45
C PHE A 114 -7.02 20.07 11.04
N CYS A 115 -6.91 18.74 10.95
CA CYS A 115 -5.69 18.08 10.52
C CYS A 115 -5.27 18.51 9.12
N LYS A 116 -6.19 18.56 8.16
CA LYS A 116 -5.91 18.99 6.78
C LYS A 116 -5.32 20.40 6.74
N LYS A 117 -5.89 21.35 7.50
CA LYS A 117 -5.41 22.75 7.54
C LYS A 117 -4.10 22.94 8.30
N LYS A 118 -3.81 22.12 9.32
CA LYS A 118 -2.66 22.32 10.21
C LYS A 118 -1.48 21.40 9.92
N ARG A 119 -1.68 20.26 9.24
CA ARG A 119 -0.62 19.28 8.93
C ARG A 119 0.52 19.88 8.16
N GLU A 120 0.25 20.65 7.11
CA GLU A 120 1.30 21.30 6.31
C GLU A 120 2.11 22.30 7.14
N LYS A 121 1.42 23.15 7.90
CA LYS A 121 2.06 24.13 8.81
C LYS A 121 2.92 23.43 9.86
N LEU A 122 2.48 22.29 10.39
CA LEU A 122 3.22 21.54 11.39
C LEU A 122 4.40 20.76 10.77
N HIS A 123 4.23 20.21 9.56
CA HIS A 123 5.30 19.54 8.84
C HIS A 123 6.42 20.51 8.47
N ARG A 124 6.09 21.74 8.03
CA ARG A 124 7.10 22.77 7.78
C ARG A 124 7.89 23.18 9.04
N LYS A 125 7.25 23.14 10.21
CA LYS A 125 7.92 23.41 11.50
C LYS A 125 8.78 22.25 12.00
N TYR A 126 8.47 21.03 11.58
CA TYR A 126 9.16 19.82 11.99
C TYR A 126 9.43 18.94 10.78
N PRO A 127 10.35 19.35 9.88
CA PRO A 127 10.65 18.61 8.66
C PRO A 127 11.27 17.24 8.96
N ASP A 128 12.01 17.13 10.07
CA ASP A 128 12.69 15.89 10.49
C ASP A 128 11.74 14.86 11.13
N LEU A 129 10.55 15.29 11.55
CA LEU A 129 9.59 14.38 12.18
C LEU A 129 8.88 13.53 11.12
N PRO A 130 8.73 12.21 11.38
CA PRO A 130 7.95 11.38 10.49
C PRO A 130 6.48 11.84 10.47
N PRO A 131 5.76 11.74 9.34
CA PRO A 131 4.37 12.19 9.21
C PRO A 131 3.41 11.62 10.25
N ASN A 132 3.68 10.41 10.76
CA ASN A 132 2.90 9.79 11.83
C ASN A 132 3.05 10.56 13.15
N ALA A 133 4.27 10.95 13.52
CA ALA A 133 4.53 11.74 14.73
C ALA A 133 3.87 13.13 14.65
N VAL A 134 3.86 13.75 13.46
CA VAL A 134 3.13 15.01 13.20
C VAL A 134 1.62 14.84 13.46
N THR A 135 1.06 13.69 13.07
CA THR A 135 -0.37 13.39 13.25
C THR A 135 -0.71 13.20 14.73
N VAL A 136 0.15 12.51 15.49
CA VAL A 136 -0.01 12.38 16.96
C VAL A 136 0.02 13.74 17.65
N LYS A 137 0.95 14.63 17.26
CA LYS A 137 1.01 16.01 17.79
C LYS A 137 -0.26 16.80 17.48
N LEU A 138 -0.85 16.63 16.30
CA LEU A 138 -2.13 17.26 15.95
C LEU A 138 -3.29 16.74 16.79
N GLY A 139 -3.34 15.42 17.05
CA GLY A 139 -4.36 14.81 17.91
C GLY A 139 -4.34 15.39 19.32
N LYS A 140 -3.15 15.47 19.94
CA LYS A 140 -2.97 16.10 21.26
C LYS A 140 -3.43 17.57 21.24
N ARG A 141 -3.04 18.32 20.21
CA ARG A 141 -3.45 19.73 20.07
C ARG A 141 -4.96 19.90 19.92
N TRP A 142 -5.63 19.00 19.21
CA TRP A 142 -7.09 19.03 19.05
C TRP A 142 -7.81 18.75 20.37
N GLN A 143 -7.29 17.83 21.19
CA GLN A 143 -7.84 17.53 22.52
C GLN A 143 -7.67 18.71 23.49
N SER A 144 -6.55 19.42 23.41
CA SER A 144 -6.29 20.62 24.23
C SER A 144 -6.91 21.91 23.68
N MET A 145 -7.69 21.86 22.59
CA MET A 145 -8.33 23.06 22.02
C MET A 145 -9.68 23.35 22.69
N ASP A 146 -9.94 24.63 22.91
CA ASP A 146 -11.23 25.11 23.43
C ASP A 146 -12.39 24.73 22.51
N THR A 147 -13.58 24.62 23.11
CA THR A 147 -14.83 24.35 22.39
C THR A 147 -15.10 25.39 21.32
N GLU A 148 -14.86 26.67 21.59
CA GLU A 148 -15.00 27.78 20.62
C GLU A 148 -14.11 27.62 19.39
N ALA A 149 -12.85 27.25 19.60
CA ALA A 149 -11.92 27.00 18.51
C ALA A 149 -12.30 25.76 17.68
N ARG A 150 -13.00 24.80 18.30
CA ARG A 150 -13.55 23.60 17.64
C ARG A 150 -14.87 23.87 16.92
N ILE A 151 -15.72 24.78 17.40
CA ILE A 151 -17.01 25.15 16.79
C ILE A 151 -16.86 25.50 15.31
N LYS A 152 -15.81 26.23 14.93
CA LYS A 152 -15.53 26.55 13.52
C LYS A 152 -15.42 25.30 12.63
N TYR A 153 -14.79 24.23 13.14
CA TYR A 153 -14.63 22.99 12.40
C TYR A 153 -15.86 22.10 12.48
N THR A 154 -16.63 22.19 13.57
CA THR A 154 -17.93 21.52 13.70
C THR A 154 -18.94 22.08 12.71
N LYS A 155 -19.09 23.41 12.62
CA LYS A 155 -19.94 24.07 11.62
C LYS A 155 -19.55 23.68 10.20
N LEU A 156 -18.25 23.69 9.89
CA LEU A 156 -17.76 23.25 8.58
C LEU A 156 -18.08 21.77 8.31
N HIS A 157 -18.08 20.92 9.33
CA HIS A 157 -18.49 19.53 9.19
C HIS A 157 -19.99 19.42 8.90
N GLU A 158 -20.83 20.15 9.64
CA GLU A 158 -22.28 20.19 9.46
C GLU A 158 -22.67 20.66 8.04
N GLU A 159 -22.10 21.77 7.57
CA GLU A 159 -22.28 22.28 6.20
C GLU A 159 -21.89 21.22 5.15
N ASN A 160 -20.81 20.48 5.38
CA ASN A 160 -20.39 19.41 4.47
C ASN A 160 -21.29 18.19 4.54
N VAL A 161 -21.92 17.92 5.69
CA VAL A 161 -22.91 16.86 5.86
C VAL A 161 -24.19 17.20 5.10
N GLU A 162 -24.64 18.45 5.16
CA GLU A 162 -25.81 18.91 4.40
C GLU A 162 -25.59 18.77 2.91
N ARG A 163 -24.49 19.34 2.38
CA ARG A 163 -24.13 19.18 0.95
C ARG A 163 -24.02 17.71 0.55
N TYR A 164 -23.41 16.88 1.39
CA TYR A 164 -23.31 15.44 1.09
C TYR A 164 -24.68 14.76 1.00
N LYS A 165 -25.66 15.17 1.82
CA LYS A 165 -27.03 14.63 1.73
C LYS A 165 -27.70 15.02 0.42
N GLU A 166 -27.52 16.26 -0.02
CA GLU A 166 -28.02 16.75 -1.30
C GLU A 166 -27.38 16.00 -2.47
N ASP A 167 -26.04 15.94 -2.50
CA ASP A 167 -25.28 15.19 -3.51
C ASP A 167 -25.73 13.72 -3.56
N LEU A 168 -25.95 13.11 -2.39
CA LEU A 168 -26.41 11.72 -2.28
C LEU A 168 -27.86 11.54 -2.76
N ALA A 169 -28.73 12.52 -2.52
CA ALA A 169 -30.09 12.50 -3.02
C ALA A 169 -30.11 12.58 -4.56
N ILE A 170 -29.30 13.49 -5.13
CA ILE A 170 -29.12 13.61 -6.59
C ILE A 170 -28.59 12.28 -7.16
N PHE A 171 -27.51 11.75 -6.60
CA PHE A 171 -26.91 10.48 -7.05
C PHE A 171 -27.91 9.31 -6.98
N ASN A 172 -28.69 9.20 -5.90
CA ASN A 172 -29.70 8.14 -5.77
C ASN A 172 -30.83 8.31 -6.79
N SER A 173 -31.17 9.54 -7.18
CA SER A 173 -32.19 9.82 -8.19
C SER A 173 -31.70 9.51 -9.61
N GLU A 174 -30.45 9.81 -9.92
CA GLU A 174 -29.80 9.49 -11.20
C GLU A 174 -29.51 8.00 -11.35
N HIS A 175 -29.24 7.31 -10.24
CA HIS A 175 -28.89 5.89 -10.21
C HIS A 175 -29.73 5.10 -9.20
N PRO A 176 -31.02 4.87 -9.46
CA PRO A 176 -31.93 4.19 -8.52
C PRO A 176 -31.50 2.76 -8.20
N ASP A 177 -30.81 2.08 -9.11
CA ASP A 177 -30.32 0.71 -8.91
C ASP A 177 -28.91 0.65 -8.29
N ALA A 178 -28.24 1.79 -8.09
CA ALA A 178 -26.88 1.84 -7.55
C ALA A 178 -26.78 1.20 -6.17
N GLN A 179 -27.73 1.46 -5.27
CA GLN A 179 -27.70 0.90 -3.92
C GLN A 179 -27.73 -0.63 -3.94
N GLU A 180 -28.58 -1.21 -4.78
CA GLU A 180 -28.73 -2.66 -4.91
C GLU A 180 -27.46 -3.30 -5.51
N ILE A 181 -26.91 -2.71 -6.57
CA ILE A 181 -25.69 -3.20 -7.24
C ILE A 181 -24.49 -3.14 -6.29
N LEU A 182 -24.33 -2.02 -5.59
CA LEU A 182 -23.26 -1.85 -4.61
C LEU A 182 -23.42 -2.83 -3.44
N ALA A 183 -24.65 -3.06 -2.96
CA ALA A 183 -24.92 -4.05 -1.91
C ALA A 183 -24.62 -5.49 -2.35
N LYS A 184 -25.03 -5.90 -3.57
CA LYS A 184 -24.70 -7.20 -4.15
C LYS A 184 -23.19 -7.40 -4.28
N SER A 185 -22.44 -6.36 -4.67
CA SER A 185 -20.97 -6.41 -4.77
C SER A 185 -20.30 -6.66 -3.41
N ARG A 186 -20.83 -6.07 -2.32
CA ARG A 186 -20.33 -6.29 -0.95
C ARG A 186 -20.60 -7.71 -0.47
N LYS A 187 -21.78 -8.25 -0.77
CA LYS A 187 -22.16 -9.64 -0.43
C LYS A 187 -21.30 -10.67 -1.16
N LYS A 188 -21.03 -10.51 -2.46
CA LYS A 188 -20.12 -11.39 -3.22
C LYS A 188 -18.71 -11.42 -2.60
N GLY A 189 -18.21 -10.28 -2.11
CA GLY A 189 -16.93 -10.21 -1.38
C GLY A 189 -16.95 -10.93 -0.04
N SER A 190 -18.04 -10.77 0.73
CA SER A 190 -18.23 -11.45 2.03
C SER A 190 -18.43 -12.97 1.87
N GLN A 191 -19.20 -13.40 0.88
CA GLN A 191 -19.44 -14.81 0.58
C GLN A 191 -18.15 -15.51 0.12
N ARG A 192 -17.33 -14.83 -0.68
CA ARG A 192 -15.99 -15.33 -1.06
C ARG A 192 -15.06 -15.47 0.15
N TYR A 193 -15.14 -14.56 1.12
CA TYR A 193 -14.38 -14.64 2.36
C TYR A 193 -14.84 -15.81 3.25
N CYS A 194 -16.16 -15.99 3.39
CA CYS A 194 -16.75 -17.10 4.16
C CYS A 194 -16.44 -18.48 3.55
N GLN A 195 -16.48 -18.60 2.22
CA GLN A 195 -16.12 -19.84 1.50
C GLN A 195 -14.63 -20.21 1.60
N LEU A 196 -13.75 -19.23 1.85
CA LEU A 196 -12.30 -19.46 2.04
C LEU A 196 -11.93 -19.71 3.52
N SER A 197 -12.81 -19.37 4.46
CA SER A 197 -12.60 -19.56 5.90
C SER A 197 -13.32 -20.77 6.49
N ASN A 198 -14.27 -21.37 5.76
CA ASN A 198 -14.92 -22.62 6.15
C ASN A 198 -14.34 -23.79 5.36
N GLY A 199 -13.15 -24.24 5.78
CA GLY A 199 -12.79 -25.64 5.65
C GLY A 199 -13.31 -26.38 6.88
N CYS A 200 -14.47 -27.03 6.74
CA CYS A 200 -14.67 -28.33 7.37
C CYS A 200 -13.88 -29.36 6.57
#